data_AF-A0A358XTZ6-F1
#
_entry.id   AF-A0A358XTZ6-F1
#
_cell.length_a   1.000
_cell.length_b   1.000
_cell.length_c   1.000
_cell.angle_alpha   90.00
_cell.angle_beta   90.00
_cell.angle_gamma   90.00
#
_symmetry.space_group_name_H-M   'P 1'
#
loop_
_entity.id
_entity.type
_entity.pdbx_description
1 polymer ?
#
loop_
_entity_poly.entity_id
_entity_poly.type
_entity_poly.pdbx_seq_one_letter_code
_entity_poly.pdbx_strand_id
1 'polypeptide(L)'
;MVWLVSIGAFALGAILGVLIASRLQVSPSKIKDLEEQIRQLQDSHSEYRDSVSGHFSITAELVQHMTESYRDVYQHLASGAQDLCTGEVASKLLPAESDAAFEPAGINEETSPLAPPRDYAAKQSPDQKGALSEDFGLDKPAPVNDEDVSLSQSK
;
A
#
# COMPACT_ATOMS: atom_id res chain seq x y z
N MET A 1 -50.16 51.13 -8.74
CA MET A 1 -50.38 49.78 -8.17
C MET A 1 -49.19 48.85 -8.39
N VAL A 2 -48.66 48.71 -9.62
CA VAL A 2 -47.49 47.86 -9.90
C VAL A 2 -46.21 48.20 -9.12
N TRP A 3 -45.95 49.49 -8.84
CA TRP A 3 -44.75 49.92 -8.12
C TRP A 3 -44.67 49.42 -6.66
N LEU A 4 -45.82 49.28 -5.99
CA LEU A 4 -45.88 48.76 -4.61
C LEU A 4 -45.52 47.27 -4.55
N VAL A 5 -45.94 46.50 -5.57
CA VAL A 5 -45.61 45.07 -5.68
C VAL A 5 -44.12 44.89 -5.91
N SER A 6 -43.50 45.72 -6.76
CA SER A 6 -42.04 45.70 -6.99
C SER A 6 -41.24 45.99 -5.72
N ILE A 7 -41.65 46.99 -4.94
CA ILE A 7 -40.99 47.35 -3.67
C ILE A 7 -41.15 46.25 -2.61
N GLY A 8 -42.34 45.65 -2.51
CA GLY A 8 -42.59 44.55 -1.59
C GLY A 8 -41.76 43.31 -1.91
N ALA A 9 -41.69 42.94 -3.20
CA ALA A 9 -40.87 41.83 -3.66
C ALA A 9 -39.36 42.07 -3.42
N PHE A 10 -38.88 43.30 -3.65
CA PHE A 10 -37.49 43.65 -3.39
C PHE A 10 -37.15 43.59 -1.89
N ALA A 11 -38.03 44.09 -1.03
CA ALA A 11 -37.83 44.04 0.42
C ALA A 11 -37.78 42.59 0.92
N LEU A 12 -38.70 41.74 0.47
CA LEU A 12 -38.68 40.30 0.77
C LEU A 12 -37.40 39.65 0.25
N GLY A 13 -37.01 39.91 -1.00
CA GLY A 13 -35.77 39.38 -1.58
C GLY A 13 -34.52 39.83 -0.83
N ALA A 14 -34.46 41.08 -0.36
CA ALA A 14 -33.37 41.59 0.44
C ALA A 14 -33.28 40.92 1.81
N ILE A 15 -34.42 40.72 2.49
CA ILE A 15 -34.48 40.03 3.78
C ILE A 15 -34.02 38.58 3.64
N LEU A 16 -34.56 37.85 2.66
CA LEU A 16 -34.14 36.47 2.38
C LEU A 16 -32.66 36.41 1.95
N GLY A 17 -32.21 37.36 1.13
CA GLY A 17 -30.82 37.47 0.67
C GLY A 17 -29.84 37.65 1.83
N VAL A 18 -30.16 38.52 2.79
CA VAL A 18 -29.33 38.73 3.99
C VAL A 18 -29.33 37.50 4.90
N LEU A 19 -30.48 36.83 5.07
CA LEU A 19 -30.56 35.59 5.84
C LEU A 19 -29.72 34.46 5.22
N ILE A 20 -29.73 34.32 3.90
CA ILE A 20 -28.90 33.32 3.21
C ILE A 20 -27.43 33.72 3.26
N ALA A 21 -27.09 34.98 2.98
CA ALA A 21 -25.71 35.47 2.98
C ALA A 21 -25.05 35.35 4.36
N SER A 22 -25.79 35.63 5.44
CA SER A 22 -25.28 35.46 6.81
C SER A 22 -25.03 34.00 7.17
N ARG A 23 -25.78 33.04 6.60
CA ARG A 23 -25.52 31.60 6.77
C ARG A 23 -24.33 31.10 5.95
N LEU A 24 -24.06 31.72 4.80
CA LEU A 24 -22.98 31.35 3.88
C LEU A 24 -21.66 32.09 4.14
N GLN A 25 -21.58 32.96 5.14
CA GLN A 25 -20.31 33.55 5.58
C GLN A 25 -19.41 32.46 6.16
N VAL A 26 -18.70 31.76 5.28
CA VAL A 26 -17.58 30.88 5.63
C VAL A 26 -16.54 31.78 6.26
N SER A 27 -16.34 31.61 7.57
CA SER A 27 -15.40 32.42 8.33
C SER A 27 -13.99 32.18 7.77
N PRO A 28 -13.19 33.23 7.50
CA PRO A 28 -11.80 33.04 7.02
C PRO A 28 -10.97 32.19 7.99
N SER A 29 -11.33 32.19 9.28
CA SER A 29 -10.76 31.29 10.29
C SER A 29 -10.94 29.82 9.95
N LYS A 30 -12.12 29.39 9.48
CA LYS A 30 -12.37 27.98 9.13
C LYS A 30 -11.53 27.52 7.95
N ILE A 31 -11.28 28.42 6.98
CA ILE A 31 -10.42 28.12 5.83
C ILE A 31 -8.98 27.94 6.30
N LYS A 32 -8.51 28.83 7.18
CA LYS A 32 -7.18 28.73 7.79
C LYS A 32 -7.02 27.45 8.61
N ASP A 33 -8.00 27.11 9.44
CA ASP A 33 -7.99 25.88 10.25
C ASP A 33 -7.94 24.63 9.35
N LEU A 34 -8.61 24.65 8.21
CA LEU A 34 -8.60 23.53 7.25
C LEU A 34 -7.26 23.42 6.52
N GLU A 35 -6.66 24.57 6.14
CA GLU A 35 -5.32 24.63 5.55
C GLU A 35 -4.25 24.11 6.52
N GLU A 36 -4.36 24.47 7.80
CA GLU A 36 -3.46 24.00 8.85
C GLU A 36 -3.61 22.48 9.09
N GLN A 37 -4.83 21.96 9.08
CA GLN A 37 -5.08 20.51 9.15
C GLN A 37 -4.46 19.75 7.97
N ILE A 38 -4.58 20.28 6.74
CA ILE A 38 -3.98 19.67 5.55
C ILE A 38 -2.46 19.66 5.68
N ARG A 39 -1.86 20.78 6.09
CA ARG A 39 -0.40 20.86 6.33
C ARG A 39 0.05 19.86 7.37
N GLN A 40 -0.61 19.83 8.53
CA GLN A 40 -0.29 18.90 9.61
C GLN A 40 -0.35 17.44 9.15
N LEU A 41 -1.38 17.08 8.36
CA LEU A 41 -1.53 15.72 7.87
C LEU A 41 -0.43 15.35 6.86
N GLN A 42 -0.08 16.29 5.97
CA GLN A 42 1.01 16.12 5.02
C GLN A 42 2.36 15.96 5.72
N ASP A 43 2.65 16.80 6.73
CA ASP A 43 3.86 16.74 7.53
C ASP A 43 3.96 15.39 8.27
N SER A 44 2.86 14.96 8.90
CA SER A 44 2.79 13.66 9.59
C SER A 44 3.06 12.49 8.64
N HIS A 45 2.54 12.57 7.40
CA HIS A 45 2.81 11.56 6.38
C HIS A 45 4.28 11.56 5.94
N SER A 46 4.89 12.74 5.79
CA SER A 46 6.32 12.84 5.47
C SER A 46 7.18 12.24 6.57
N GLU A 47 6.92 12.61 7.83
CA GLU A 47 7.64 12.09 8.99
C GLU A 47 7.53 10.57 9.10
N TYR A 48 6.33 10.01 8.87
CA TYR A 48 6.15 8.57 8.84
C TYR A 48 6.98 7.90 7.73
N ARG A 49 6.98 8.47 6.51
CA ARG A 49 7.77 7.95 5.39
C ARG A 49 9.26 7.99 5.69
N ASP A 50 9.74 9.08 6.28
CA ASP A 50 11.15 9.25 6.65
C ASP A 50 11.55 8.25 7.75
N SER A 51 10.70 8.05 8.76
CA SER A 51 10.91 7.05 9.82
C SER A 51 10.99 5.63 9.27
N VAL A 52 10.08 5.25 8.37
CA VAL A 52 10.09 3.94 7.72
C VAL A 52 11.34 3.77 6.86
N SER A 53 11.70 4.78 6.07
CA SER A 53 12.92 4.76 5.26
C SER A 53 14.17 4.60 6.13
N GLY A 54 14.24 5.31 7.26
CA GLY A 54 15.31 5.17 8.25
C GLY A 54 15.39 3.75 8.81
N HIS A 55 14.25 3.16 9.20
CA HIS A 55 14.21 1.80 9.74
C HIS A 55 14.71 0.76 8.74
N PHE A 56 14.30 0.86 7.47
CA PHE A 56 14.78 -0.05 6.42
C PHE A 56 16.24 0.18 6.07
N SER A 57 16.73 1.41 6.12
CA SER A 57 18.16 1.70 5.94
C SER A 57 19.01 1.02 7.01
N ILE A 58 18.62 1.17 8.28
CA ILE A 58 19.30 0.51 9.42
C ILE A 58 19.21 -1.00 9.31
N THR A 59 18.05 -1.53 8.91
CA THR A 59 17.86 -2.97 8.74
C THR A 59 18.75 -3.52 7.62
N ALA A 60 18.88 -2.81 6.49
CA ALA A 60 19.76 -3.20 5.40
C ALA A 60 21.23 -3.26 5.82
N GLU A 61 21.68 -2.28 6.61
CA GLU A 61 23.02 -2.27 7.20
C GLU A 61 23.24 -3.46 8.14
N LEU A 62 22.26 -3.77 9.00
CA LEU A 62 22.36 -4.87 9.94
C LEU A 62 22.37 -6.24 9.24
N VAL A 63 21.57 -6.40 8.19
CA VAL A 63 21.57 -7.60 7.33
C VAL A 63 22.91 -7.76 6.62
N GLN A 64 23.47 -6.68 6.08
CA GLN A 64 24.78 -6.69 5.44
C GLN A 64 25.88 -7.16 6.41
N HIS A 65 25.88 -6.63 7.64
CA HIS A 65 26.83 -7.04 8.67
C HIS A 65 26.67 -8.53 9.04
N MET A 66 25.44 -9.04 9.06
CA MET A 66 25.19 -10.47 9.27
C MET A 66 25.73 -11.31 8.11
N THR A 67 25.54 -10.88 6.87
CA THR A 67 26.06 -11.56 5.68
C THR A 67 27.60 -11.60 5.69
N GLU A 68 28.25 -10.51 6.07
CA GLU A 68 29.70 -10.45 6.23
C GLU A 68 30.19 -11.42 7.31
N SER A 69 29.56 -11.39 8.49
CA SER A 69 29.88 -12.34 9.58
C SER A 69 29.69 -13.81 9.16
N TYR A 70 28.66 -14.10 8.35
CA TYR A 70 28.44 -15.43 7.80
C TYR A 70 29.56 -15.85 6.83
N ARG A 71 30.02 -14.94 5.98
CA ARG A 71 31.16 -15.19 5.08
C ARG A 71 32.45 -15.47 5.85
N ASP A 72 32.72 -14.72 6.90
CA ASP A 72 33.92 -14.92 7.72
C ASP A 72 33.95 -16.31 8.36
N VAL A 73 32.81 -16.75 8.91
CA VAL A 73 32.66 -18.11 9.44
C VAL A 73 32.91 -19.14 8.35
N TYR A 74 32.34 -18.93 7.18
CA TYR A 74 32.50 -19.83 6.04
C TYR A 74 33.97 -19.94 5.61
N GLN A 75 34.66 -18.80 5.50
CA GLN A 75 36.07 -18.74 5.12
C GLN A 75 36.96 -19.39 6.18
N HIS A 76 36.61 -19.26 7.46
CA HIS A 76 37.32 -19.94 8.54
C HIS A 76 37.15 -21.46 8.46
N LEU A 77 35.93 -21.95 8.18
CA LEU A 77 35.66 -23.37 7.97
C LEU A 77 36.40 -23.92 6.74
N ALA A 78 36.42 -23.15 5.65
CA ALA A 78 37.15 -23.48 4.44
C ALA A 78 38.65 -23.64 4.71
N SER A 79 39.26 -22.68 5.40
CA SER A 79 40.68 -22.73 5.80
C SER A 79 40.94 -23.91 6.75
N GLY A 80 40.09 -24.10 7.77
CA GLY A 80 40.24 -25.20 8.72
C GLY A 80 40.10 -26.58 8.07
N ALA A 81 39.21 -26.73 7.08
CA ALA A 81 39.10 -27.96 6.30
C ALA A 81 40.36 -28.22 5.47
N GLN A 82 40.96 -27.18 4.88
CA GLN A 82 42.19 -27.30 4.10
C GLN A 82 43.40 -27.70 4.96
N ASP A 83 43.50 -27.16 6.18
CA ASP A 83 44.60 -27.46 7.10
C ASP A 83 44.46 -28.83 7.78
N LEU A 84 43.24 -29.24 8.11
CA LEU A 84 42.98 -30.43 8.93
C LEU A 84 42.59 -31.68 8.13
N CYS A 85 42.12 -31.54 6.88
CA CYS A 85 41.76 -32.68 6.04
C CYS A 85 42.85 -32.98 5.00
N THR A 86 43.10 -34.27 4.76
CA THR A 86 43.93 -34.70 3.63
C THR A 86 43.29 -34.23 2.32
N GLY A 87 44.11 -33.78 1.36
CA GLY A 87 43.67 -32.96 0.21
C GLY A 87 42.52 -33.49 -0.66
N GLU A 88 42.19 -34.77 -0.57
CA GLU A 88 41.06 -35.40 -1.28
C GLU A 88 39.70 -35.20 -0.58
N VAL A 89 39.69 -34.97 0.74
CA VAL A 89 38.46 -34.71 1.53
C VAL A 89 38.18 -33.20 1.60
N ALA A 90 39.23 -32.38 1.71
CA ALA A 90 39.10 -30.91 1.71
C ALA A 90 38.45 -30.39 0.41
N SER A 91 38.83 -30.95 -0.74
CA SER A 91 38.31 -30.58 -2.06
C SER A 91 36.86 -31.04 -2.31
N LYS A 92 36.32 -31.98 -1.52
CA LYS A 92 34.90 -32.38 -1.57
C LYS A 92 34.02 -31.60 -0.59
N LEU A 93 34.60 -31.00 0.45
CA LEU A 93 33.88 -30.22 1.47
C LEU A 93 33.87 -28.72 1.18
N LEU A 94 34.86 -28.22 0.46
CA LEU A 94 34.84 -26.90 -0.14
C LEU A 94 33.97 -26.96 -1.40
N PRO A 95 32.86 -26.21 -1.50
CA PRO A 95 32.18 -26.02 -2.75
C PRO A 95 33.20 -25.49 -3.75
N ALA A 96 33.34 -26.21 -4.86
CA ALA A 96 34.04 -25.70 -6.02
C ALA A 96 33.53 -24.27 -6.27
N GLU A 97 34.46 -23.35 -6.53
CA GLU A 97 34.31 -21.89 -6.62
C GLU A 97 33.04 -21.37 -7.34
N SER A 98 32.35 -22.21 -8.12
CA SER A 98 31.11 -21.89 -8.83
C SER A 98 29.86 -21.73 -7.95
N ASP A 99 29.76 -22.39 -6.79
CA ASP A 99 28.51 -22.35 -5.97
C ASP A 99 28.60 -21.36 -4.78
N ALA A 100 29.81 -20.89 -4.47
CA ALA A 100 30.10 -19.86 -3.48
C ALA A 100 30.20 -18.45 -4.09
N ALA A 101 29.87 -18.31 -5.37
CA ALA A 101 29.88 -17.04 -6.09
C ALA A 101 28.72 -16.15 -5.63
N PHE A 102 28.89 -15.54 -4.45
CA PHE A 102 28.25 -14.27 -4.14
C PHE A 102 28.98 -13.16 -4.90
N GLU A 103 29.03 -13.25 -6.24
CA GLU A 103 29.39 -12.08 -7.02
C GLU A 103 28.35 -11.00 -6.70
N PRO A 104 28.77 -9.75 -6.40
CA PRO A 104 27.84 -8.65 -6.56
C PRO A 104 27.47 -8.71 -8.03
N ALA A 105 26.26 -9.17 -8.35
CA ALA A 105 25.78 -9.19 -9.72
C ALA A 105 25.92 -7.76 -10.22
N GLY A 106 27.02 -7.50 -10.92
CA GLY A 106 27.15 -6.38 -11.82
C GLY A 106 25.93 -6.53 -12.70
N ILE A 107 25.06 -5.53 -12.60
CA ILE A 107 23.89 -5.24 -13.42
C ILE A 107 24.20 -5.49 -14.90
N ASN A 108 24.29 -6.76 -15.29
CA ASN A 108 24.17 -7.18 -16.66
C ASN A 108 22.67 -7.22 -16.88
N GLU A 109 22.21 -6.21 -17.61
CA GLU A 109 20.88 -6.09 -18.17
C GLU A 109 20.58 -7.29 -19.07
N GLU A 110 20.32 -8.46 -18.47
CA GLU A 110 19.58 -9.53 -19.12
C GLU A 110 18.14 -9.40 -18.65
N THR A 111 17.34 -8.87 -19.56
CA THR A 111 15.93 -8.54 -19.48
C THR A 111 15.05 -9.74 -19.17
N SER A 112 15.10 -10.24 -17.94
CA SER A 112 14.00 -11.03 -17.38
C SER A 112 13.28 -10.13 -16.39
N PRO A 113 12.02 -9.74 -16.64
CA PRO A 113 11.29 -8.92 -15.68
C PRO A 113 11.20 -9.73 -14.40
N LEU A 114 11.91 -9.29 -13.36
CA LEU A 114 11.73 -9.73 -11.98
C LEU A 114 10.24 -9.54 -11.68
N ALA A 115 9.46 -10.59 -11.88
CA ALA A 115 8.02 -10.52 -11.69
C ALA A 115 7.82 -10.28 -10.20
N PRO A 116 7.18 -9.16 -9.80
CA PRO A 116 6.85 -8.94 -8.40
C PRO A 116 6.07 -10.15 -7.88
N PRO A 117 6.16 -10.44 -6.57
CA PRO A 117 5.45 -11.55 -5.97
C PRO A 117 3.99 -11.55 -6.45
N ARG A 118 3.55 -12.71 -6.96
CA ARG A 118 2.24 -12.87 -7.63
C ARG A 118 1.06 -12.50 -6.73
N ASP A 119 1.30 -12.32 -5.45
CA ASP A 119 0.32 -11.93 -4.43
C ASP A 119 -0.11 -10.45 -4.50
N TYR A 120 0.56 -9.61 -5.31
CA TYR A 120 0.19 -8.19 -5.50
C TYR A 120 -0.58 -7.91 -6.80
N ALA A 121 -1.12 -8.93 -7.48
CA ALA A 121 -1.77 -8.74 -8.77
C ALA A 121 -2.95 -7.75 -8.70
N ALA A 122 -2.81 -6.60 -9.36
CA ALA A 122 -3.89 -5.67 -9.59
C ALA A 122 -5.02 -6.34 -10.40
N LYS A 123 -6.26 -5.86 -10.21
CA LYS A 123 -7.44 -6.30 -10.97
C LYS A 123 -7.12 -6.32 -12.47
N GLN A 124 -7.28 -7.46 -13.14
CA GLN A 124 -6.98 -7.60 -14.57
C GLN A 124 -8.03 -6.90 -15.45
N SER A 125 -9.22 -6.66 -14.91
CA SER A 125 -10.26 -5.83 -15.52
C SER A 125 -11.01 -5.04 -14.44
N PRO A 126 -11.63 -3.88 -14.77
CA PRO A 126 -12.33 -3.05 -13.81
C PRO A 126 -13.45 -3.78 -13.06
N ASP A 127 -14.11 -4.72 -13.74
CA ASP A 127 -15.22 -5.52 -13.20
C ASP A 127 -14.75 -6.77 -12.43
N GLN A 128 -13.45 -7.08 -12.44
CA GLN A 128 -12.93 -8.21 -11.69
C GLN A 128 -12.91 -7.88 -10.20
N LYS A 129 -13.63 -8.70 -9.41
CA LYS A 129 -13.58 -8.65 -7.95
C LYS A 129 -12.15 -8.97 -7.50
N GLY A 130 -11.61 -8.15 -6.60
CA GLY A 130 -10.21 -8.26 -6.18
C GLY A 130 -10.03 -9.42 -5.21
N ALA A 131 -8.81 -9.97 -5.11
CA ALA A 131 -8.51 -11.08 -4.19
C ALA A 131 -8.77 -10.76 -2.71
N LEU A 132 -8.88 -9.47 -2.35
CA LEU A 132 -9.20 -8.99 -1.00
C LEU A 132 -10.67 -8.55 -0.84
N SER A 133 -11.52 -8.70 -1.86
CA SER A 133 -12.94 -8.38 -1.70
C SER A 133 -13.67 -9.51 -0.98
N GLU A 134 -14.56 -9.17 -0.06
CA GLU A 134 -15.27 -10.12 0.82
C GLU A 134 -16.10 -11.17 0.06
N ASP A 135 -16.48 -10.87 -1.19
CA ASP A 135 -17.22 -11.79 -2.06
C ASP A 135 -16.34 -12.64 -2.99
N PHE A 136 -15.02 -12.61 -2.83
CA PHE A 136 -14.11 -13.33 -3.72
C PHE A 136 -14.26 -14.85 -3.53
N GLY A 137 -14.69 -15.55 -4.59
CA GLY A 137 -14.96 -16.99 -4.55
C GLY A 137 -16.35 -17.38 -4.04
N LEU A 138 -17.28 -16.41 -3.87
CA LEU A 138 -18.67 -16.69 -3.53
C LEU A 138 -19.55 -16.59 -4.80
N ASP A 139 -20.16 -17.70 -5.19
CA ASP A 139 -21.20 -17.71 -6.22
C ASP A 139 -22.47 -17.06 -5.65
N LYS A 140 -22.90 -15.95 -6.27
CA LYS A 140 -24.14 -15.27 -5.91
C LYS A 140 -25.31 -16.25 -6.15
N PRO A 141 -26.08 -16.66 -5.12
CA PRO A 141 -27.28 -17.45 -5.38
C PRO A 141 -28.20 -16.63 -6.28
N ALA A 142 -28.75 -17.30 -7.29
CA ALA A 142 -29.71 -16.72 -8.22
C ALA A 142 -30.81 -15.98 -7.44
N PRO A 143 -31.33 -14.85 -7.94
CA PRO A 143 -32.41 -14.14 -7.27
C PRO A 143 -33.58 -15.11 -7.10
N VAL A 144 -33.85 -15.48 -5.84
CA VAL A 144 -35.08 -16.16 -5.49
C VAL A 144 -36.18 -15.14 -5.77
N ASN A 145 -36.95 -15.37 -6.83
CA ASN A 145 -38.17 -14.63 -7.07
C ASN A 145 -39.13 -14.95 -5.91
N ASP A 146 -39.51 -13.93 -5.15
CA ASP A 146 -40.40 -13.99 -3.99
C ASP A 146 -41.88 -14.33 -4.33
N GLU A 147 -42.14 -15.20 -5.31
CA GLU A 147 -43.52 -15.51 -5.76
C GLU A 147 -44.00 -16.94 -5.42
N ASP A 148 -43.15 -17.83 -4.90
CA ASP A 148 -43.53 -19.25 -4.65
C ASP A 148 -43.78 -19.62 -3.17
N VAL A 149 -43.86 -18.65 -2.24
CA VAL A 149 -44.11 -18.94 -0.81
C VAL A 149 -45.61 -19.12 -0.48
N SER A 150 -46.52 -19.04 -1.45
CA SER A 150 -47.97 -18.94 -1.16
C SER A 150 -48.81 -20.22 -1.25
N LEU A 151 -48.26 -21.41 -1.54
CA LEU A 151 -49.11 -22.59 -1.82
C LEU A 151 -48.83 -23.89 -1.02
N SER A 152 -48.13 -23.85 0.12
CA SER A 152 -47.96 -25.07 0.94
C SER A 152 -48.49 -25.03 2.38
N GLN A 153 -49.28 -24.02 2.76
CA GLN A 153 -50.08 -24.09 4.01
C GLN A 153 -51.52 -24.55 3.71
N SER A 154 -51.68 -25.80 3.26
CA SER A 154 -52.94 -26.52 3.44
C SER A 154 -52.68 -28.02 3.33
N LYS A 155 -52.25 -28.63 4.44
CA LYS A 155 -52.79 -29.91 4.92
C LYS A 155 -52.42 -30.14 6.37
#